data_AF-A0AA85BL90-F1
#
_entry.id   AF-A0AA85BL90-F1
#
_cell.length_a   1.000
_cell.length_b   1.000
_cell.length_c   1.000
_cell.angle_alpha   90.00
_cell.angle_beta   90.00
_cell.angle_gamma   90.00
#
_symmetry.space_group_name_H-M   'P 1'
#
loop_
_entity.id
_entity.type
_entity.pdbx_description
1 polymer ?
#
loop_
_entity_poly.entity_id
_entity_poly.type
_entity_poly.pdbx_seq_one_letter_code
_entity_poly.pdbx_strand_id
1 'polypeptide(L)'
;MMYETDVMEGMAKAVENSYVVCILYSKSYKESLHTKCEAQYAYHEKKPILFLRAQRGYVPDGWLGFMMGTRLYIDISGKYPFEDKFIELCKRIDVYKKQSIDQLSNHCQNKPIEVNTNSIA
;
A
#
# COMPACT_ATOMS: atom_id res chain seq x y z
N MET A 1 -26.49 -14.91 0.99
CA MET A 1 -25.75 -13.65 1.17
C MET A 1 -24.53 -13.91 2.06
N MET A 2 -23.60 -14.77 1.61
CA MET A 2 -22.47 -15.28 2.44
C MET A 2 -21.11 -15.17 1.73
N TYR A 3 -21.08 -14.72 0.46
CA TYR A 3 -19.85 -14.63 -0.35
C TYR A 3 -19.22 -13.22 -0.34
N GLU A 4 -20.00 -12.17 -0.12
CA GLU A 4 -19.51 -10.79 -0.20
C GLU A 4 -18.66 -10.38 1.02
N THR A 5 -18.93 -10.99 2.18
CA THR A 5 -18.14 -10.78 3.40
C THR A 5 -16.74 -11.39 3.30
N ASP A 6 -16.59 -12.52 2.61
CA ASP A 6 -15.31 -13.21 2.44
C ASP A 6 -14.34 -12.39 1.56
N VAL A 7 -14.86 -11.77 0.50
CA VAL A 7 -14.05 -10.92 -0.38
C VAL A 7 -13.53 -9.68 0.38
N MET A 8 -14.40 -8.97 1.10
CA MET A 8 -13.99 -7.77 1.83
C MET A 8 -13.01 -8.08 2.97
N GLU A 9 -13.23 -9.18 3.68
CA GLU A 9 -12.32 -9.68 4.71
C GLU A 9 -10.97 -10.10 4.13
N GLY A 10 -10.97 -10.79 2.99
CA GLY A 10 -9.76 -11.16 2.26
C GLY A 10 -8.95 -9.93 1.80
N MET A 11 -9.64 -8.90 1.29
CA MET A 11 -9.04 -7.62 0.92
C MET A 11 -8.44 -6.90 2.14
N ALA A 12 -9.16 -6.87 3.26
CA ALA A 12 -8.66 -6.25 4.49
C ALA A 12 -7.38 -6.93 4.96
N LYS A 13 -7.37 -8.27 5.07
CA LYS A 13 -6.18 -9.04 5.44
C LYS A 13 -5.02 -8.82 4.48
N ALA A 14 -5.29 -8.72 3.18
CA ALA A 14 -4.24 -8.44 2.19
C ALA A 14 -3.60 -7.06 2.44
N VAL A 15 -4.41 -6.04 2.71
CA VAL A 15 -3.93 -4.69 3.04
C VAL A 15 -3.12 -4.71 4.34
N GLU A 16 -3.65 -5.29 5.41
CA GLU A 16 -3.00 -5.38 6.73
C GLU A 16 -1.62 -6.05 6.67
N ASN A 17 -1.49 -7.12 5.86
CA ASN A 17 -0.24 -7.88 5.74
C ASN A 17 0.69 -7.35 4.63
N SER A 18 0.26 -6.36 3.85
CA SER A 18 1.07 -5.78 2.79
C SER A 18 2.17 -4.84 3.32
N TYR A 19 3.32 -4.85 2.64
CA TYR A 19 4.38 -3.86 2.80
C TYR A 19 4.06 -2.54 2.07
N VAL A 20 3.38 -2.65 0.93
CA VAL A 20 2.99 -1.54 0.06
C VAL A 20 1.74 -1.95 -0.73
N VAL A 21 0.82 -1.01 -0.93
CA VAL A 21 -0.38 -1.20 -1.74
C VAL A 21 -0.22 -0.47 -3.07
N CYS A 22 -0.32 -1.21 -4.17
CA CYS A 22 -0.25 -0.64 -5.52
C CYS A 22 -1.66 -0.37 -6.05
N ILE A 23 -2.00 0.90 -6.25
CA ILE A 23 -3.29 1.33 -6.78
C ILE A 23 -3.16 1.54 -8.29
N LEU A 24 -3.70 0.59 -9.07
CA LEU A 24 -3.79 0.69 -10.53
C LEU A 24 -5.05 1.45 -10.91
N TYR A 25 -4.92 2.77 -11.03
CA TYR A 25 -6.06 3.64 -11.19
C TYR A 25 -6.44 3.87 -12.65
N SER A 26 -7.76 3.94 -12.86
CA SER A 26 -8.47 4.14 -14.12
C SER A 26 -9.88 4.66 -13.80
N LYS A 27 -10.67 4.95 -14.83
CA LYS A 27 -12.08 5.32 -14.65
C LYS A 27 -12.86 4.20 -13.94
N SER A 28 -12.71 2.95 -14.38
CA SER A 28 -13.41 1.80 -13.78
C SER A 28 -12.96 1.54 -12.34
N TYR A 29 -11.67 1.74 -12.04
CA TYR A 29 -11.17 1.69 -10.67
C TYR A 29 -11.85 2.72 -9.76
N LYS A 30 -12.04 3.95 -10.26
CA LYS A 30 -12.69 5.03 -9.51
C LYS A 30 -14.18 4.79 -9.26
N GLU A 31 -14.84 4.06 -10.16
CA GLU A 31 -16.28 3.79 -10.15
C GLU A 31 -16.67 2.54 -9.35
N SER A 32 -15.74 1.61 -9.12
CA SER A 32 -16.00 0.39 -8.33
C SER A 32 -15.99 0.66 -6.83
N LEU A 33 -16.97 0.08 -6.12
CA LEU A 33 -17.09 0.23 -4.67
C LEU A 33 -16.00 -0.54 -3.94
N HIS A 34 -15.70 -1.77 -4.36
CA HIS A 34 -14.68 -2.60 -3.71
C HIS A 34 -13.30 -1.94 -3.76
N THR A 35 -12.91 -1.39 -4.92
CA THR A 35 -11.63 -0.68 -5.08
C THR A 35 -11.57 0.60 -4.27
N LYS A 36 -12.69 1.32 -4.15
CA LYS A 36 -12.80 2.49 -3.27
C LYS A 36 -12.59 2.10 -1.82
N CYS A 37 -13.28 1.06 -1.34
CA CYS A 37 -13.13 0.58 0.04
C CYS A 37 -11.70 0.11 0.33
N GLU A 38 -11.10 -0.66 -0.58
CA GLU A 38 -9.71 -1.11 -0.47
C GLU A 38 -8.73 0.05 -0.34
N ALA A 39 -8.83 1.05 -1.24
CA ALA A 39 -7.98 2.22 -1.24
C ALA A 39 -8.13 3.05 0.04
N GLN A 40 -9.38 3.23 0.50
CA GLN A 40 -9.67 3.96 1.73
C GLN A 40 -9.12 3.23 2.95
N TYR A 41 -9.24 1.91 2.97
CA TYR A 41 -8.73 1.09 4.05
C TYR A 41 -7.20 1.11 4.09
N ALA A 42 -6.53 0.95 2.94
CA ALA A 42 -5.08 1.11 2.84
C ALA A 42 -4.59 2.49 3.30
N TYR A 43 -5.35 3.55 2.97
CA TYR A 43 -5.06 4.90 3.42
C TYR A 43 -5.25 5.06 4.93
N HIS A 44 -6.31 4.48 5.50
CA HIS A 44 -6.60 4.49 6.93
C HIS A 44 -5.50 3.76 7.74
N GLU A 45 -5.10 2.58 7.28
CA GLU A 45 -4.02 1.78 7.85
C GLU A 45 -2.62 2.39 7.64
N LYS A 46 -2.55 3.59 7.04
CA LYS A 46 -1.31 4.33 6.73
C LYS A 46 -0.32 3.48 5.95
N LYS A 47 -0.82 2.56 5.13
CA LYS A 47 0.04 1.74 4.27
C LYS A 47 0.72 2.63 3.25
N PRO A 48 2.00 2.36 2.90
CA PRO A 48 2.61 2.99 1.74
C PRO A 48 1.77 2.69 0.49
N ILE A 49 1.40 3.72 -0.26
CA ILE A 49 0.58 3.60 -1.47
C ILE A 49 1.38 4.06 -2.68
N LEU A 50 1.44 3.21 -3.69
CA LEU A 50 2.01 3.51 -5.01
C LEU A 50 0.89 3.64 -6.04
N PHE A 51 0.77 4.82 -6.64
CA PHE A 51 -0.21 5.07 -7.70
C PHE A 51 0.37 4.70 -9.07
N LEU A 52 -0.37 3.87 -9.81
CA LEU A 52 -0.04 3.41 -11.16
C LEU A 52 -1.17 3.81 -12.10
N ARG A 53 -0.89 4.67 -13.09
CA ARG A 53 -1.87 5.01 -14.12
C ARG A 53 -2.02 3.84 -15.08
N ALA A 54 -3.16 3.17 -15.03
CA ALA A 54 -3.48 2.08 -15.94
C ALA A 54 -4.21 2.55 -17.20
N GLN A 55 -4.85 3.73 -17.16
CA GLN A 55 -5.61 4.28 -18.29
C GLN A 55 -4.97 5.54 -18.86
N ARG A 56 -4.74 5.57 -20.17
CA ARG A 56 -4.03 6.67 -20.85
C ARG A 56 -4.83 7.95 -20.76
N GLY A 57 -4.15 9.02 -20.30
CA GLY A 57 -4.75 10.34 -20.17
C GLY A 57 -5.80 10.46 -19.07
N TYR A 58 -6.03 9.42 -18.26
CA TYR A 58 -6.97 9.51 -17.15
C TYR A 58 -6.41 10.38 -16.03
N VAL A 59 -7.16 11.41 -15.67
CA VAL A 59 -6.87 12.32 -14.56
C VAL A 59 -7.85 12.00 -13.43
N PRO A 60 -7.35 11.57 -12.26
CA PRO A 60 -8.23 11.22 -11.14
C PRO A 60 -8.88 12.49 -10.56
N ASP A 61 -10.15 12.36 -10.20
CA ASP A 61 -10.97 13.41 -9.62
C ASP A 61 -11.68 12.93 -8.34
N GLY A 62 -12.37 13.85 -7.66
CA GLY A 62 -13.16 13.55 -6.46
C GLY A 62 -12.36 12.83 -5.37
N TRP A 63 -12.87 11.68 -4.90
CA TRP A 63 -12.25 10.91 -3.81
C TRP A 63 -10.85 10.41 -4.17
N LEU A 64 -10.63 9.98 -5.41
CA LEU A 64 -9.36 9.43 -5.85
C LEU A 64 -8.33 10.55 -6.08
N GLY A 65 -8.77 11.67 -6.65
CA GLY A 65 -7.93 12.87 -6.78
C GLY A 65 -7.50 13.42 -5.41
N PHE A 66 -8.43 13.49 -4.46
CA PHE A 66 -8.15 13.91 -3.08
C PHE A 66 -7.16 12.97 -2.38
N MET A 67 -7.36 11.65 -2.51
CA MET A 67 -6.46 10.66 -1.94
C MET A 67 -5.08 10.69 -2.59
N MET A 68 -4.99 10.87 -3.91
CA MET A 68 -3.70 10.95 -4.58
C MET A 68 -2.94 12.22 -4.18
N GLY A 69 -3.62 13.36 -4.07
CA GLY A 69 -3.00 14.64 -3.69
C GLY A 69 -1.85 15.01 -4.63
N THR A 70 -0.69 15.35 -4.07
CA THR A 70 0.55 15.65 -4.81
C THR A 70 1.46 14.43 -4.99
N ARG A 71 0.99 13.21 -4.65
CA ARG A 71 1.81 12.00 -4.74
C ARG A 71 2.18 11.68 -6.18
N LEU A 72 3.43 11.26 -6.37
CA LEU A 72 3.94 10.81 -7.67
C LEU A 72 3.30 9.49 -8.08
N TYR A 73 3.04 9.34 -9.38
CA TYR A 73 2.54 8.11 -9.98
C TYR A 73 3.53 7.56 -11.02
N ILE A 74 3.39 6.28 -11.37
CA ILE A 74 4.04 5.67 -12.53
C ILE A 74 2.99 5.50 -13.63
N ASP A 75 3.32 5.88 -14.85
CA ASP A 75 2.40 5.73 -15.98
C ASP A 75 2.67 4.42 -16.73
N ILE A 76 1.80 3.42 -16.52
CA ILE A 76 1.86 2.10 -17.17
C ILE A 76 0.76 1.93 -18.23
N SER A 77 0.14 3.03 -18.65
CA SER A 77 -1.04 3.00 -19.52
C SER A 77 -0.74 2.73 -21.01
N GLY A 78 0.46 2.25 -21.32
CA GLY A 78 0.98 2.16 -22.68
C GLY A 78 1.47 3.48 -23.28
N LYS A 79 1.63 4.55 -22.47
CA LYS A 79 2.29 5.79 -22.93
C LYS A 79 3.80 5.60 -23.12
N TYR A 80 4.41 4.74 -22.32
CA TYR A 80 5.83 4.40 -22.32
C TYR A 80 5.99 2.87 -22.42
N PRO A 81 7.17 2.36 -22.81
CA PRO A 81 7.47 0.93 -22.73
C PRO A 81 7.19 0.40 -21.32
N PHE A 82 6.47 -0.72 -21.24
CA PHE A 82 6.02 -1.27 -19.96
C PHE A 82 7.21 -1.73 -19.13
N GLU A 83 8.21 -2.33 -19.76
CA GLU A 83 9.40 -2.92 -19.15
C GLU A 83 10.18 -1.87 -18.34
N ASP A 84 10.41 -0.69 -18.92
CA ASP A 84 11.11 0.41 -18.26
C ASP A 84 10.35 0.89 -17.00
N LYS A 85 9.03 1.01 -17.12
CA LYS A 85 8.15 1.44 -16.03
C LYS A 85 7.96 0.37 -14.97
N PHE A 86 8.02 -0.90 -15.36
CA PHE A 86 8.01 -2.03 -14.44
C PHE A 86 9.29 -2.09 -13.62
N ILE A 87 10.46 -1.84 -14.23
CA ILE A 87 11.72 -1.70 -13.50
C ILE A 87 11.66 -0.52 -12.51
N GLU A 88 11.10 0.62 -12.93
CA GLU A 88 10.87 1.78 -12.05
C GLU A 88 9.97 1.41 -10.85
N LEU A 89 8.90 0.65 -11.10
CA LEU A 89 8.00 0.13 -10.05
C LEU A 89 8.73 -0.77 -9.05
N CYS A 90 9.48 -1.77 -9.53
CA CYS A 90 10.24 -2.68 -8.68
C CYS A 90 11.18 -1.91 -7.75
N LYS A 91 11.92 -0.92 -8.28
CA LYS A 91 12.82 -0.07 -7.49
C LYS A 91 12.08 0.67 -6.37
N ARG A 92 10.88 1.20 -6.64
CA ARG A 92 10.07 1.88 -5.60
C ARG A 92 9.57 0.91 -4.54
N ILE A 93 9.12 -0.29 -4.94
CA ILE A 93 8.70 -1.34 -4.01
C ILE A 93 9.85 -1.75 -3.09
N ASP A 94 11.06 -1.91 -3.63
CA ASP A 94 12.24 -2.29 -2.84
C ASP A 94 12.59 -1.27 -1.75
N VAL A 95 12.34 0.02 -1.99
CA VAL A 95 12.52 1.07 -0.97
C VAL A 95 11.58 0.84 0.22
N TYR A 96 10.29 0.59 -0.04
CA TYR A 96 9.32 0.33 1.03
C TYR A 96 9.60 -0.99 1.75
N LYS A 97 10.05 -2.02 1.02
CA LYS A 97 10.45 -3.29 1.61
C LYS A 97 11.58 -3.10 2.61
N LYS A 98 12.63 -2.37 2.25
CA LYS A 98 13.74 -2.05 3.16
C LYS A 98 13.27 -1.31 4.41
N GLN A 99 12.45 -0.27 4.23
CA GLN A 99 11.88 0.50 5.35
C GLN A 99 11.09 -0.39 6.32
N SER A 100 10.30 -1.33 5.81
CA SER A 100 9.53 -2.24 6.66
C SER A 100 10.42 -3.21 7.47
N ILE A 101 11.51 -3.70 6.86
CA ILE A 101 12.50 -4.57 7.52
C ILE A 101 13.25 -3.79 8.60
N ASP A 102 13.65 -2.55 8.31
CA ASP A 102 14.38 -1.71 9.24
C ASP A 102 13.52 -1.43 10.50
N GLN A 103 12.22 -1.15 10.33
CA GLN A 103 11.29 -0.95 11.44
C GLN A 103 11.16 -2.19 12.34
N LEU A 104 11.09 -3.38 11.75
CA LEU A 104 11.05 -4.65 12.49
C LEU A 104 12.34 -4.90 13.27
N SER A 105 13.50 -4.65 12.67
CA SER A 105 14.80 -4.86 13.31
C SER A 105 15.02 -3.95 14.53
N ASN A 106 14.60 -2.69 14.43
CA ASN A 106 14.68 -1.72 15.54
C ASN A 106 13.71 -2.06 16.69
N HIS A 107 12.58 -2.70 16.40
CA HIS A 107 11.66 -3.16 17.44
C HIS A 107 12.23 -4.34 18.24
N CYS A 108 12.93 -5.27 17.58
CA CYS A 108 13.58 -6.42 18.23
C CYS A 108 14.76 -6.03 19.14
N GLN A 109 15.48 -4.94 18.83
CA GLN A 109 16.63 -4.49 19.62
C GLN A 109 16.27 -3.67 20.87
N ASN A 110 15.02 -3.24 21.03
CA ASN A 110 14.54 -2.43 22.16
C ASN A 110 13.74 -3.23 23.20
N LYS A 111 13.90 -4.57 23.26
CA LYS A 111 13.26 -5.37 24.30
C LYS A 111 13.91 -5.02 25.66
N PRO A 112 13.15 -4.61 26.70
CA PRO A 112 13.73 -4.35 28.01
C PRO A 112 14.46 -5.61 28.50
N ILE A 113 15.72 -5.46 28.89
CA ILE A 113 16.39 -6.46 29.70
C ILE A 113 15.65 -6.46 31.03
N GLU A 114 14.89 -7.50 31.33
CA GLU A 114 14.38 -7.72 32.69
C GLU A 114 15.60 -7.95 33.58
N VAL A 115 16.07 -6.87 34.22
CA VAL A 115 17.05 -6.96 35.29
C VAL A 115 16.32 -7.61 36.45
N ASN A 116 16.55 -8.91 36.64
CA ASN A 116 16.01 -9.68 37.73
C ASN A 116 16.71 -9.25 39.04
N THR A 117 16.31 -8.11 39.60
CA THR A 117 16.70 -7.71 40.96
C THR A 117 15.79 -8.43 41.96
N ASN A 118 16.00 -9.72 42.14
CA ASN A 118 15.58 -10.37 43.39
C ASN A 118 16.77 -10.38 44.33
N SER A 119 16.68 -9.42 45.26
CA SER A 119 17.56 -9.14 46.35
C SER A 119 17.99 -10.38 47.12
N ILE A 120 19.28 -10.37 47.40
CA ILE A 120 19.90 -10.95 48.57
C ILE A 120 19.22 -10.32 49.79
N ALA A 121 18.44 -11.10 50.54
CA ALA A 121 18.02 -10.82 51.92
C ALA A 121 17.66 -12.16 52.59
#